data_AF-A0A7S2SF28-F1
#
_entry.id   AF-A0A7S2SF28-F1
#
_cell.length_a   1.000
_cell.length_b   1.000
_cell.length_c   1.000
_cell.angle_alpha   90.00
_cell.angle_beta   90.00
_cell.angle_gamma   90.00
#
_symmetry.space_group_name_H-M   'P 1'
#
loop_
_entity.id
_entity.type
_entity.pdbx_description
1 polymer ?
#
loop_
_entity_poly.entity_id
_entity_poly.type
_entity_poly.pdbx_seq_one_letter_code
_entity_poly.pdbx_strand_id
1 'polypeptide(L)'
;VFKIKGIPWGTDIDTFSLCESAHVLIYGFHIEIEKVQSTKKWTLRKKLRRYWQTDLWQRLFDTLLNLDQDGKNSGSHPNSVRAIRKSFEQYLAEGRRRKEVESLLKNQARMFPSKRK
;
A
#
# COMPACT_ATOMS: atom_id res chain seq x y z
N VAL A 1 -19.61 -2.77 -8.82
CA VAL A 1 -19.24 -3.79 -9.84
C VAL A 1 -17.99 -3.30 -10.57
N PHE A 2 -16.82 -3.79 -10.17
CA PHE A 2 -15.55 -3.46 -10.82
C PHE A 2 -15.54 -4.06 -12.23
N LYS A 3 -15.70 -3.22 -13.26
CA LYS A 3 -15.54 -3.63 -14.66
C LYS A 3 -14.05 -3.61 -14.99
N ILE A 4 -13.39 -4.75 -14.80
CA ILE A 4 -12.00 -4.95 -15.22
C ILE A 4 -12.05 -5.19 -16.73
N LYS A 5 -11.48 -4.25 -17.51
CA LYS A 5 -11.23 -4.42 -18.94
C LYS A 5 -10.41 -5.70 -19.14
N GLY A 6 -10.72 -6.50 -20.17
CA GLY A 6 -10.17 -7.84 -20.45
C GLY A 6 -8.64 -7.95 -20.59
N ILE A 7 -7.93 -7.69 -19.49
CA ILE A 7 -6.50 -7.87 -19.27
C ILE A 7 -6.35 -9.22 -18.54
N PRO A 8 -5.35 -10.06 -18.89
CA PRO A 8 -5.11 -11.33 -18.22
C PRO A 8 -4.95 -11.12 -16.70
N TRP A 9 -5.82 -11.78 -15.94
CA TRP A 9 -5.92 -11.69 -14.50
C TRP A 9 -4.83 -12.55 -13.84
N GLY A 10 -4.07 -11.99 -12.92
CA GLY A 10 -3.09 -12.75 -12.15
C GLY A 10 -2.36 -11.87 -11.15
N THR A 11 -1.48 -11.00 -11.61
CA THR A 11 -0.61 -10.22 -10.72
C THR A 11 -1.26 -8.91 -10.21
N ASP A 12 -2.20 -8.34 -10.96
CA ASP A 12 -2.87 -7.09 -10.61
C ASP A 12 -3.80 -7.22 -9.38
N ILE A 13 -4.29 -8.43 -9.10
CA ILE A 13 -5.20 -8.67 -7.98
C ILE A 13 -4.44 -8.65 -6.64
N ASP A 14 -3.27 -9.28 -6.60
CA ASP A 14 -2.44 -9.32 -5.39
C ASP A 14 -1.90 -7.93 -5.03
N THR A 15 -1.54 -7.12 -6.03
CA THR A 15 -1.05 -5.76 -5.80
C THR A 15 -2.17 -4.83 -5.37
N PHE A 16 -3.37 -4.99 -5.95
CA PHE A 16 -4.56 -4.25 -5.55
C PHE A 16 -5.02 -4.63 -4.13
N SER A 17 -5.06 -5.92 -3.78
CA SER A 17 -5.44 -6.36 -2.44
C SER A 17 -4.45 -5.92 -1.36
N LEU A 18 -3.14 -5.85 -1.68
CA LEU A 18 -2.14 -5.25 -0.80
C LEU A 18 -2.39 -3.74 -0.60
N CYS A 19 -2.72 -3.04 -1.68
CA CYS A 19 -3.06 -1.61 -1.65
C CYS A 19 -4.31 -1.35 -0.79
N GLU A 20 -5.37 -2.15 -0.97
CA GLU A 20 -6.59 -2.07 -0.17
C GLU A 20 -6.31 -2.33 1.31
N SER A 21 -5.57 -3.40 1.62
CA SER A 21 -5.21 -3.75 3.00
C SER A 21 -4.44 -2.61 3.69
N ALA A 22 -3.45 -2.04 3.00
CA ALA A 22 -2.70 -0.90 3.51
C ALA A 22 -3.60 0.33 3.74
N HIS A 23 -4.52 0.62 2.82
CA HIS A 23 -5.46 1.73 2.96
C HIS A 23 -6.38 1.56 4.17
N VAL A 24 -6.95 0.36 4.36
CA VAL A 24 -7.82 0.07 5.51
C VAL A 24 -7.06 0.20 6.82
N LEU A 25 -5.81 -0.27 6.88
CA LEU A 25 -4.99 -0.18 8.09
C LEU A 25 -4.69 1.27 8.52
N ILE A 26 -4.48 2.18 7.56
CA ILE A 26 -4.17 3.58 7.90
C ILE A 26 -5.44 4.43 8.07
N TYR A 27 -6.48 4.20 7.26
CA TYR A 27 -7.67 5.06 7.22
C TYR A 27 -8.88 4.52 7.98
N GLY A 28 -8.98 3.19 8.16
CA GLY A 28 -10.10 2.52 8.82
C GLY A 28 -11.33 2.27 7.93
N PHE A 29 -11.24 2.50 6.61
CA PHE A 29 -12.33 2.23 5.66
C PHE A 29 -11.76 1.82 4.29
N HIS A 30 -12.64 1.30 3.41
CA HIS A 30 -12.26 0.79 2.10
C HIS A 30 -11.68 1.87 1.17
N ILE A 31 -10.80 1.43 0.27
CA ILE A 31 -10.12 2.30 -0.69
C ILE A 31 -11.08 2.84 -1.75
N GLU A 32 -10.97 4.13 -2.05
CA GLU A 32 -11.61 4.75 -3.20
C GLU A 32 -10.54 5.29 -4.14
N ILE A 33 -10.58 4.87 -5.40
CA ILE A 33 -9.61 5.26 -6.43
C ILE A 33 -10.29 6.06 -7.55
N GLU A 34 -9.54 6.99 -8.12
CA GLU A 34 -9.95 7.77 -9.29
C GLU A 34 -8.87 7.74 -10.36
N LYS A 35 -9.29 7.92 -11.61
CA LYS A 35 -8.37 8.00 -12.74
C LYS A 35 -8.13 9.46 -13.09
N VAL A 36 -6.88 9.90 -12.94
CA VAL A 36 -6.47 11.25 -13.30
C VAL A 36 -6.50 11.39 -14.82
N GLN A 37 -7.32 12.31 -15.35
CA GLN A 37 -7.52 12.46 -16.79
C GLN A 37 -6.24 12.89 -17.53
N SER A 38 -5.42 13.74 -16.90
CA SER A 38 -4.19 14.28 -17.50
C SER A 38 -3.08 13.24 -17.63
N THR A 39 -2.87 12.41 -16.61
CA THR A 39 -1.78 11.42 -16.58
C THR A 39 -2.23 10.01 -16.93
N LYS A 40 -3.55 9.77 -17.00
CA LYS A 40 -4.19 8.45 -17.11
C LYS A 40 -3.81 7.48 -15.97
N LYS A 41 -3.22 7.97 -14.88
CA LYS A 41 -2.83 7.18 -13.70
C LYS A 41 -4.00 7.01 -12.73
N TRP A 42 -4.02 5.90 -12.03
CA TRP A 42 -4.90 5.67 -10.89
C TRP A 42 -4.28 6.28 -9.64
N THR A 43 -5.10 6.99 -8.87
CA THR A 43 -4.70 7.60 -7.59
C THR A 43 -5.79 7.43 -6.54
N LEU A 44 -5.44 7.66 -5.28
CA LEU A 44 -6.41 7.68 -4.19
C LEU A 44 -7.29 8.92 -4.30
N ARG A 45 -8.61 8.73 -4.20
CA ARG A 45 -9.56 9.85 -4.13
C ARG A 45 -9.35 10.70 -2.88
N LYS A 46 -8.98 10.05 -1.77
CA LYS A 46 -8.69 10.73 -0.50
C LYS A 46 -7.21 11.02 -0.37
N LYS A 47 -6.90 12.27 -0.05
CA LYS A 47 -5.51 12.70 0.20
C LYS A 47 -4.97 12.13 1.51
N LEU A 48 -3.67 11.84 1.52
CA LEU A 48 -2.92 11.48 2.72
C LEU A 48 -2.88 12.64 3.71
N ARG A 49 -2.96 12.32 5.00
CA ARG A 49 -2.84 13.34 6.05
C ARG A 49 -1.39 13.82 6.10
N ARG A 50 -1.16 15.13 6.19
CA ARG A 50 0.19 15.75 6.13
C ARG A 50 1.21 15.10 7.07
N TYR A 51 0.78 14.71 8.26
CA TYR A 51 1.63 14.11 9.31
C TYR A 51 1.90 12.62 9.11
N TRP A 52 1.34 11.98 8.07
CA TRP A 52 1.52 10.57 7.79
C TRP A 52 2.56 10.35 6.69
N GLN A 53 3.84 10.53 7.02
CA GLN A 53 4.99 10.15 6.15
C GLN A 53 4.64 10.12 4.66
N THR A 54 4.15 11.26 4.16
CA THR A 54 3.25 11.29 2.99
C THR A 54 3.94 10.69 1.77
N ASP A 55 5.23 11.00 1.61
CA ASP A 55 6.06 10.53 0.50
C ASP A 55 6.21 9.01 0.47
N LEU A 56 6.32 8.37 1.65
CA LEU A 56 6.50 6.93 1.76
C LEU A 56 5.22 6.19 1.36
N TRP A 57 4.08 6.63 1.90
CA TRP A 57 2.78 6.05 1.58
C TRP A 57 2.35 6.36 0.16
N GLN A 58 2.57 7.57 -0.32
CA GLN A 58 2.27 7.94 -1.69
C GLN A 58 3.05 7.07 -2.68
N ARG A 59 4.35 6.84 -2.43
CA ARG A 59 5.15 5.93 -3.26
C ARG A 59 4.59 4.51 -3.26
N LEU A 60 4.11 4.00 -2.14
CA LEU A 60 3.48 2.69 -2.05
C LEU A 60 2.21 2.64 -2.90
N PHE A 61 1.28 3.58 -2.71
CA PHE A 61 0.00 3.59 -3.42
C PHE A 61 0.17 3.84 -4.91
N ASP A 62 0.98 4.82 -5.30
CA ASP A 62 1.22 5.16 -6.70
C ASP A 62 1.89 4.00 -7.44
N THR A 63 2.82 3.29 -6.78
CA THR A 63 3.46 2.10 -7.38
C THR A 63 2.43 1.00 -7.53
N LEU A 64 1.78 0.55 -6.44
CA LEU A 64 0.88 -0.62 -6.49
C LEU A 64 -0.33 -0.43 -7.42
N LEU A 65 -0.92 0.76 -7.48
CA LEU A 65 -2.09 1.05 -8.33
C LEU A 65 -1.76 1.17 -9.82
N ASN A 66 -0.49 1.41 -10.15
CA ASN A 66 -0.06 1.66 -11.52
C ASN A 66 1.00 0.67 -12.01
N LEU A 67 1.11 -0.49 -11.34
CA LEU A 67 1.87 -1.62 -11.85
C LEU A 67 1.29 -2.05 -13.21
N ASP A 68 2.17 -2.21 -14.20
CA ASP A 68 1.85 -2.61 -15.57
C ASP A 68 0.95 -1.69 -16.42
N GLN A 69 0.77 -0.40 -16.07
CA GLN A 69 0.03 0.54 -16.95
C GLN A 69 0.62 0.66 -18.37
N ASP A 70 1.92 0.39 -18.53
CA ASP A 70 2.61 0.46 -19.81
C ASP A 70 2.60 -0.88 -20.58
N GLY A 71 2.04 -1.96 -20.03
CA GLY A 71 1.89 -3.27 -20.69
C GLY A 71 3.21 -3.93 -21.15
N LYS A 72 4.34 -3.42 -20.69
CA LYS A 72 5.69 -3.79 -21.17
C LYS A 72 6.51 -4.55 -20.13
N ASN A 73 6.03 -4.67 -18.89
CA ASN A 73 6.91 -4.90 -17.75
C ASN A 73 6.33 -5.89 -16.73
N SER A 74 5.69 -6.97 -17.17
CA SER A 74 5.18 -8.00 -16.27
C SER A 74 6.28 -8.65 -15.40
N GLY A 75 7.56 -8.54 -15.79
CA GLY A 75 8.73 -8.92 -14.97
C GLY A 75 9.24 -7.86 -13.97
N SER A 76 8.70 -6.64 -13.98
CA SER A 76 9.12 -5.53 -13.10
C SER A 76 8.38 -5.52 -11.75
N HIS A 77 7.32 -6.32 -11.61
CA HIS A 77 6.51 -6.41 -10.39
C HIS A 77 7.34 -6.75 -9.14
N PRO A 78 8.18 -7.81 -9.13
CA PRO A 78 8.94 -8.17 -7.93
C PRO A 78 9.97 -7.10 -7.56
N ASN A 79 10.52 -6.40 -8.55
CA ASN A 79 11.50 -5.34 -8.33
C ASN A 79 10.85 -4.09 -7.74
N SER A 80 9.66 -3.72 -8.21
CA SER A 80 8.89 -2.58 -7.70
C SER A 80 8.45 -2.80 -6.26
N VAL A 81 7.91 -3.97 -5.94
CA VAL A 81 7.54 -4.33 -4.56
C VAL A 81 8.78 -4.40 -3.65
N ARG A 82 9.90 -4.93 -4.15
CA ARG A 82 11.17 -4.93 -3.41
C ARG A 82 11.69 -3.52 -3.12
N ALA A 83 11.53 -2.58 -4.05
CA ALA A 83 11.91 -1.19 -3.86
C ALA A 83 11.03 -0.51 -2.79
N ILE A 84 9.71 -0.75 -2.82
CA ILE A 84 8.80 -0.30 -1.76
C ILE A 84 9.25 -0.87 -0.40
N ARG A 85 9.46 -2.18 -0.31
CA ARG A 85 9.92 -2.82 0.93
C ARG A 85 11.20 -2.17 1.48
N LYS A 86 12.19 -1.95 0.63
CA LYS A 86 13.44 -1.27 1.01
C LYS A 86 13.20 0.14 1.56
N SER A 87 12.30 0.93 0.96
CA SER A 87 11.99 2.28 1.48
C SER A 87 11.36 2.24 2.88
N PHE A 88 10.51 1.26 3.17
CA PHE A 88 9.95 1.07 4.52
C PHE A 88 11.01 0.57 5.51
N GLU A 89 11.88 -0.35 5.09
CA GLU A 89 12.99 -0.84 5.91
C GLU A 89 13.95 0.31 6.28
N GLN A 90 14.30 1.16 5.31
CA GLN A 90 15.12 2.36 5.54
C GLN A 90 14.44 3.33 6.51
N TYR A 91 13.14 3.60 6.30
CA TYR A 91 12.37 4.43 7.21
C TYR A 91 12.39 3.89 8.65
N LEU A 92 12.27 2.57 8.84
CA LEU A 92 12.30 1.93 10.16
C LEU A 92 13.70 1.88 10.78
N ALA A 93 14.74 1.77 9.96
CA ALA A 93 16.14 1.74 10.40
C ALA A 93 16.62 3.08 10.96
N GLU A 94 15.93 4.17 10.64
CA GLU A 94 16.31 5.51 11.08
C GLU A 94 15.92 5.77 12.55
N GLY A 95 16.91 6.13 13.36
CA GLY A 95 16.72 6.57 14.74
C GLY A 95 16.08 5.50 15.64
N ARG A 96 14.98 5.86 16.31
CA ARG A 96 14.27 4.99 17.27
C ARG A 96 13.00 4.35 16.72
N ARG A 97 12.66 4.58 15.45
CA ARG A 97 11.37 4.22 14.84
C ARG A 97 11.07 2.72 14.94
N ARG A 98 12.05 1.85 14.67
CA ARG A 98 11.89 0.40 14.84
C ARG A 98 11.45 0.03 16.26
N LYS A 99 12.12 0.58 17.28
CA LYS A 99 11.78 0.31 18.70
C LYS A 99 10.39 0.85 19.06
N GLU A 100 10.02 2.01 18.53
CA GLU A 100 8.69 2.60 18.72
C GLU A 100 7.59 1.72 18.11
N VAL A 101 7.79 1.27 16.86
CA VAL A 101 6.85 0.36 16.19
C VAL A 101 6.74 -0.97 16.93
N GLU A 102 7.85 -1.56 17.37
CA GLU A 102 7.83 -2.80 18.17
C GLU A 102 7.05 -2.63 19.48
N SER A 103 7.19 -1.48 20.15
CA SER A 103 6.42 -1.17 21.36
C SER A 103 4.92 -1.07 21.07
N LEU A 104 4.54 -0.38 19.98
CA LEU A 104 3.16 -0.27 19.54
C LEU A 104 2.55 -1.63 19.19
N LEU A 105 3.30 -2.50 18.50
CA LEU A 105 2.86 -3.86 18.16
C LEU A 105 2.64 -4.72 19.42
N LYS A 106 3.53 -4.62 20.42
CA LYS A 106 3.35 -5.29 21.72
C LYS A 106 2.09 -4.79 22.44
N ASN A 107 1.82 -3.49 22.39
CA ASN A 107 0.61 -2.92 22.98
C ASN A 107 -0.65 -3.38 22.23
N GLN A 108 -0.62 -3.43 20.90
CA GLN A 108 -1.72 -3.94 20.09
C GLN A 108 -2.02 -5.42 20.39
N ALA A 109 -0.98 -6.25 20.56
CA ALA A 109 -1.14 -7.66 20.89
C ALA A 109 -1.91 -7.88 22.22
N ARG A 110 -1.79 -6.96 23.18
CA ARG A 110 -2.52 -6.99 24.45
C ARG A 110 -4.01 -6.68 24.30
N MET A 111 -4.41 -6.00 23.22
CA MET A 111 -5.81 -5.66 22.97
C MET A 111 -6.62 -6.86 22.50
N PHE A 112 -5.97 -7.87 21.94
CA PHE A 112 -6.65 -9.10 21.55
C PHE A 112 -6.84 -10.03 22.76
N PRO A 113 -8.03 -10.62 22.95
CA PRO A 113 -8.25 -11.55 24.05
C PRO A 113 -7.29 -12.73 23.95
N SER A 114 -6.46 -12.92 24.98
CA SER A 114 -5.47 -14.01 25.01
C SER A 114 -6.11 -15.40 25.09
N LYS A 115 -7.40 -15.48 25.44
CA LYS A 115 -8.17 -16.73 25.45
C LYS A 115 -9.18 -16.71 24.31
N ARG A 116 -9.05 -17.64 23.36
CA ARG A 116 -10.20 -18.05 22.55
C ARG A 116 -11.19 -18.70 23.52
N LYS A 117 -12.40 -18.15 23.62
CA LYS A 117 -13.53 -18.84 24.27
C LYS A 117 -13.90 -20.08 23.47
#